data_AF-A0A965X1R1-F1
#
_entry.id   AF-A0A965X1R1-F1
#
_cell.length_a   1.000
_cell.length_b   1.000
_cell.length_c   1.000
_cell.angle_alpha   90.00
_cell.angle_beta   90.00
_cell.angle_gamma   90.00
#
_symmetry.space_group_name_H-M   'P 1'
#
loop_
_entity.id
_entity.type
_entity.pdbx_description
1 polymer ?
#
loop_
_entity_poly.entity_id
_entity_poly.type
_entity_poly.pdbx_seq_one_letter_code
_entity_poly.pdbx_strand_id
1 'polypeptide(L)'
;MGAKNYSLKTFTSPRIVQMLVSLLFISMGLIGFSTRGGLSGDFSTELSRLFGGGNDELIRNGVSAILLVSGLILFSALFVKGIPAKLISTAKIGVLVIWLALILVLDVLVVNFSSFDTSSWFVWGEQVVIHLIVLVNIAVISES
;
A
#
# COMPACT_ATOMS: atom_id res chain seq x y z
N MET A 1 -10.03 -31.08 -16.79
CA MET A 1 -8.93 -30.17 -17.16
C MET A 1 -8.47 -29.48 -15.88
N GLY A 2 -7.31 -29.86 -15.33
CA GLY A 2 -6.80 -29.28 -14.10
C GLY A 2 -6.38 -27.84 -14.33
N ALA A 3 -6.95 -26.91 -13.58
CA ALA A 3 -6.47 -25.53 -13.51
C ALA A 3 -5.01 -25.58 -13.05
N LYS A 4 -4.09 -25.38 -13.99
CA LYS A 4 -2.67 -25.27 -13.71
C LYS A 4 -2.51 -23.96 -12.97
N ASN A 5 -2.47 -24.01 -11.63
CA ASN A 5 -2.13 -22.87 -10.79
C ASN A 5 -0.74 -22.42 -11.24
N TYR A 6 -0.67 -21.34 -12.01
CA TYR A 6 0.57 -20.67 -12.34
C TYR A 6 1.10 -20.11 -11.03
N SER A 7 1.89 -20.91 -10.33
CA SER A 7 2.60 -20.45 -9.16
C SER A 7 3.60 -19.42 -9.64
N LEU A 8 3.32 -18.14 -9.40
CA LEU A 8 4.26 -17.03 -9.53
C LEU A 8 5.43 -17.13 -8.52
N LYS A 9 5.75 -18.35 -8.03
CA LYS A 9 6.88 -18.67 -7.15
C LYS A 9 8.16 -18.82 -7.97
N THR A 10 8.52 -17.81 -8.72
CA THR A 10 9.84 -17.71 -9.37
C THR A 10 9.99 -16.22 -9.65
N PHE A 11 10.59 -15.41 -8.79
CA PHE A 11 12.04 -15.20 -8.75
C PHE A 11 12.52 -14.43 -7.49
N THR A 12 11.71 -14.30 -6.44
CA THR A 12 12.06 -13.46 -5.27
C THR A 12 11.84 -14.21 -3.96
N SER A 13 12.83 -14.19 -3.07
CA SER A 13 12.68 -14.73 -1.71
C SER A 13 11.54 -14.00 -0.99
N PRO A 14 10.49 -14.70 -0.49
CA PRO A 14 9.34 -14.08 0.17
C PRO A 14 9.76 -13.14 1.33
N ARG A 15 10.88 -13.46 1.99
CA ARG A 15 11.46 -12.63 3.05
C ARG A 15 11.96 -11.27 2.55
N ILE A 16 12.58 -11.23 1.35
CA ILE A 16 13.06 -9.98 0.77
C ILE A 16 11.88 -9.11 0.37
N VAL A 17 10.85 -9.70 -0.24
CA VAL A 17 9.62 -8.97 -0.60
C VAL A 17 8.96 -8.40 0.66
N GLN A 18 8.81 -9.21 1.71
CA GLN A 18 8.28 -8.74 3.00
C GLN A 18 9.12 -7.62 3.60
N MET A 19 10.46 -7.69 3.49
CA MET A 19 11.35 -6.63 3.97
C MET A 19 11.13 -5.33 3.18
N LEU A 20 11.05 -5.38 1.85
CA LEU A 20 10.83 -4.21 1.01
C LEU A 20 9.45 -3.59 1.23
N VAL A 21 8.40 -4.42 1.30
CA VAL A 21 7.02 -3.96 1.57
C VAL A 21 6.91 -3.35 2.96
N SER A 22 7.50 -3.98 3.98
CA SER A 22 7.49 -3.42 5.33
C SER A 22 8.24 -2.09 5.41
N LEU A 23 9.39 -1.98 4.75
CA LEU A 23 10.15 -0.73 4.66
C LEU A 23 9.37 0.37 3.92
N LEU A 24 8.68 0.02 2.83
CA LEU A 24 7.78 0.93 2.10
C LEU A 24 6.71 1.48 3.06
N PHE A 25 6.00 0.62 3.77
CA PHE A 25 4.93 1.03 4.69
C PHE A 25 5.44 1.87 5.86
N ILE A 26 6.61 1.52 6.42
CA ILE A 26 7.27 2.35 7.44
C ILE A 26 7.59 3.73 6.89
N SER A 27 8.20 3.79 5.69
CA SER A 27 8.60 5.06 5.07
C SER A 27 7.38 5.95 4.79
N MET A 28 6.30 5.39 4.25
CA MET A 28 5.05 6.11 3.99
C MET A 28 4.38 6.60 5.26
N GLY A 29 4.40 5.79 6.33
CA GLY A 29 3.89 6.18 7.64
C GLY A 29 4.68 7.34 8.23
N LEU A 30 6.01 7.28 8.22
CA LEU A 30 6.87 8.37 8.68
C LEU A 30 6.70 9.65 7.84
N ILE A 31 6.59 9.52 6.52
CA ILE A 31 6.35 10.63 5.59
C ILE A 31 5.00 11.31 5.90
N GLY A 32 3.94 10.53 6.13
CA GLY A 32 2.62 11.08 6.41
C GLY A 32 2.50 11.80 7.76
N PHE A 33 3.36 11.45 8.74
CA PHE A 33 3.51 12.21 9.98
C PHE A 33 4.37 13.46 9.83
N SER A 34 5.43 13.41 9.01
CA SER A 34 6.42 14.48 8.90
C SER A 34 6.08 15.55 7.86
N THR A 35 5.34 15.18 6.81
CA THR A 35 5.04 16.04 5.68
C THR A 35 3.63 15.84 5.16
N ARG A 36 3.07 16.86 4.50
CA ARG A 36 1.82 16.75 3.72
C ARG A 36 2.03 16.18 2.31
N GLY A 37 3.27 15.83 1.94
CA GLY A 37 3.62 15.39 0.59
C GLY A 37 3.84 13.88 0.49
N GLY A 38 3.87 13.39 -0.74
CA GLY A 38 4.08 11.97 -1.05
C GLY A 38 2.79 11.15 -1.01
N LEU A 39 2.90 9.88 -1.42
CA LEU A 39 1.75 9.01 -1.71
C LEU A 39 0.76 8.86 -0.54
N SER A 40 1.23 8.83 0.71
CA SER A 40 0.37 8.74 1.90
C SER A 40 -0.33 10.06 2.23
N GLY A 41 0.33 11.20 1.96
CA GLY A 41 -0.25 12.53 2.09
C GLY A 41 -1.35 12.76 1.06
N ASP A 42 -1.05 12.48 -0.22
CA ASP A 42 -1.99 12.61 -1.33
C ASP A 42 -3.23 11.73 -1.11
N PHE A 43 -3.02 10.47 -0.72
CA PHE A 43 -4.10 9.56 -0.37
C PHE A 43 -4.96 10.08 0.79
N SER A 44 -4.34 10.58 1.87
CA SER A 44 -5.07 11.06 3.05
C SER A 44 -5.88 12.32 2.77
N THR A 45 -5.33 13.25 1.99
CA THR A 45 -6.02 14.46 1.56
C THR A 45 -7.22 14.13 0.69
N GLU A 46 -7.06 13.21 -0.26
CA GLU A 46 -8.18 12.83 -1.10
C GLU A 46 -9.25 12.05 -0.34
N LEU A 47 -8.84 11.12 0.53
CA LEU A 47 -9.78 10.42 1.39
C LEU A 47 -10.61 11.42 2.21
N SER A 48 -9.98 12.44 2.79
CA SER A 48 -10.70 13.49 3.52
C SER A 48 -11.68 14.28 2.63
N ARG A 49 -11.30 14.61 1.39
CA ARG A 49 -12.19 15.25 0.42
C ARG A 49 -13.42 14.40 0.11
N LEU A 50 -13.22 13.09 -0.13
CA LEU A 50 -14.30 12.15 -0.41
C LEU A 50 -15.26 11.97 0.79
N PHE A 51 -14.76 12.08 2.01
CA PHE A 51 -15.56 12.02 3.24
C PHE A 51 -16.13 13.37 3.70
N GLY A 52 -16.15 14.39 2.82
CA GLY A 52 -16.85 15.64 3.06
C GLY A 52 -16.02 16.75 3.72
N GLY A 53 -14.69 16.70 3.60
CA GLY A 53 -13.80 17.79 4.04
C GLY A 53 -13.65 17.87 5.56
N GLY A 54 -13.60 16.71 6.23
CA GLY A 54 -13.35 16.61 7.67
C GLY A 54 -11.92 17.01 8.07
N ASN A 55 -11.53 16.74 9.33
CA ASN A 55 -10.17 17.01 9.83
C ASN A 55 -9.12 16.17 9.06
N ASP A 56 -8.59 16.72 7.96
CA ASP A 56 -7.53 16.15 7.13
C ASP A 56 -6.36 15.61 7.97
N GLU A 57 -6.04 16.30 9.06
CA GLU A 57 -4.96 15.95 9.97
C GLU A 57 -5.24 14.66 10.74
N LEU A 58 -6.50 14.41 11.09
CA LEU A 58 -6.92 13.24 11.86
C LEU A 58 -6.95 12.00 10.96
N ILE A 59 -7.44 12.15 9.73
CA ILE A 59 -7.39 11.10 8.70
C ILE A 59 -5.93 10.80 8.34
N ARG A 60 -5.11 11.82 8.07
CA ARG A 60 -3.69 11.66 7.74
C ARG A 60 -2.93 10.95 8.85
N ASN A 61 -3.09 11.40 10.11
CA ASN A 61 -2.41 10.78 11.24
C ASN A 61 -2.91 9.35 11.47
N GLY A 62 -4.21 9.08 11.29
CA GLY A 62 -4.79 7.74 11.41
C GLY A 62 -4.23 6.78 10.36
N VAL A 63 -4.26 7.16 9.09
CA VAL A 63 -3.70 6.38 7.98
C VAL A 63 -2.21 6.15 8.20
N SER A 64 -1.45 7.20 8.52
CA SER A 64 0.00 7.13 8.76
C SER A 64 0.35 6.23 9.94
N ALA A 65 -0.44 6.27 11.03
CA ALA A 65 -0.28 5.37 12.18
C ALA A 65 -0.48 3.91 11.77
N ILE A 66 -1.56 3.62 11.04
CA ILE A 66 -1.87 2.24 10.64
C ILE A 66 -0.82 1.71 9.67
N LEU A 67 -0.37 2.53 8.72
CA LEU A 67 0.73 2.19 7.79
C LEU A 67 2.02 1.88 8.56
N LEU A 68 2.40 2.76 9.48
CA LEU A 68 3.62 2.62 10.28
C LEU A 68 3.57 1.38 11.16
N VAL A 69 2.48 1.18 11.90
CA VAL A 69 2.31 0.02 12.80
C VAL A 69 2.32 -1.28 12.00
N SER A 70 1.62 -1.33 10.86
CA SER A 70 1.59 -2.53 10.01
C SER A 70 2.96 -2.84 9.42
N GLY A 71 3.67 -1.82 8.95
CA GLY A 71 5.05 -1.94 8.46
C GLY A 71 6.01 -2.43 9.54
N LEU A 72 5.94 -1.86 10.76
CA LEU A 72 6.78 -2.27 11.89
C LEU A 72 6.52 -3.71 12.34
N ILE A 73 5.25 -4.14 12.38
CA ILE A 73 4.89 -5.53 12.72
C ILE A 73 5.46 -6.49 11.67
N LEU A 74 5.27 -6.19 10.38
CA LEU A 74 5.78 -7.02 9.29
C LEU A 74 7.31 -7.07 9.27
N PHE A 75 7.98 -5.95 9.52
CA PHE A 75 9.43 -5.88 9.60
C PHE A 75 9.97 -6.68 10.79
N SER A 76 9.38 -6.48 11.98
CA SER A 76 9.81 -7.15 13.21
C SER A 76 9.61 -8.66 13.15
N ALA A 77 8.55 -9.13 12.48
CA ALA A 77 8.27 -10.54 12.27
C ALA A 77 9.36 -11.28 11.47
N LEU A 78 10.22 -10.57 10.73
CA LEU A 78 11.35 -11.16 10.02
C LEU A 78 12.49 -11.56 10.96
N PHE A 79 12.61 -10.89 12.11
CA PHE A 79 13.75 -11.04 13.04
C PHE A 79 13.35 -11.70 14.36
N VAL A 80 12.07 -11.60 14.76
CA VAL A 80 11.60 -12.02 16.08
C VAL A 80 10.46 -13.05 15.96
N LYS A 81 10.64 -14.22 16.58
CA LYS A 81 9.62 -15.30 16.62
C LYS A 81 8.55 -15.12 17.70
N GLY A 82 8.67 -14.10 18.54
CA GLY A 82 7.75 -13.81 19.65
C GLY A 82 6.46 -13.09 19.26
N ILE A 83 6.30 -12.71 17.98
CA ILE A 83 5.10 -11.98 17.53
C ILE A 83 3.97 -12.98 17.26
N PRO A 84 2.78 -12.81 17.87
CA PRO A 84 1.62 -13.64 17.62
C PRO A 84 1.28 -13.73 16.13
N ALA A 85 1.04 -14.95 15.63
CA ALA A 85 0.69 -15.18 14.22
C ALA A 85 -0.57 -14.43 13.79
N LYS A 86 -1.53 -14.21 14.71
CA LYS A 86 -2.72 -13.40 14.46
C LYS A 86 -2.38 -11.94 14.13
N LEU A 87 -1.43 -11.33 14.85
CA LEU A 87 -1.01 -9.94 14.58
C LEU A 87 -0.32 -9.82 13.23
N ILE A 88 0.51 -10.79 12.86
CA ILE A 88 1.17 -10.82 11.54
C ILE A 88 0.11 -10.93 10.43
N SER A 89 -0.87 -11.83 10.58
CA SER A 89 -1.96 -11.99 9.63
C SER A 89 -2.80 -10.71 9.48
N THR A 90 -3.17 -10.08 10.61
CA THR A 90 -3.89 -8.81 10.60
C THR A 90 -3.08 -7.71 9.91
N ALA A 91 -1.77 -7.63 10.15
CA ALA A 91 -0.90 -6.64 9.50
C ALA A 91 -0.82 -6.87 7.98
N LYS A 92 -0.70 -8.12 7.52
CA LYS A 92 -0.74 -8.46 6.09
C LYS A 92 -2.03 -8.02 5.42
N ILE A 93 -3.17 -8.35 6.05
CA ILE A 93 -4.50 -7.96 5.55
C ILE A 93 -4.65 -6.44 5.55
N GLY A 94 -4.23 -5.76 6.63
CA GLY A 94 -4.29 -4.30 6.73
C GLY A 94 -3.49 -3.61 5.63
N VAL A 95 -2.26 -4.07 5.40
CA VAL A 95 -1.40 -3.59 4.30
C VAL A 95 -2.08 -3.76 2.94
N LEU A 96 -2.68 -4.94 2.69
CA LEU A 96 -3.40 -5.22 1.44
C LEU A 96 -4.62 -4.32 1.26
N VAL A 97 -5.45 -4.17 2.29
CA VAL A 97 -6.67 -3.36 2.24
C VAL A 97 -6.34 -1.88 2.03
N ILE A 98 -5.35 -1.35 2.75
CA ILE A 98 -4.94 0.05 2.61
C ILE A 98 -4.35 0.31 1.23
N TRP A 99 -3.54 -0.62 0.72
CA TRP A 99 -2.98 -0.48 -0.62
C TRP A 99 -4.05 -0.50 -1.72
N LEU A 100 -5.06 -1.38 -1.59
CA LEU A 100 -6.21 -1.39 -2.50
C LEU A 100 -7.02 -0.10 -2.42
N ALA A 101 -7.27 0.41 -1.22
CA ALA A 101 -7.95 1.70 -1.04
C ALA A 101 -7.16 2.83 -1.71
N LEU A 102 -5.83 2.82 -1.60
CA LEU A 102 -4.95 3.79 -2.23
C LEU A 102 -5.06 3.76 -3.75
N ILE A 103 -5.02 2.59 -4.37
CA ILE A 103 -5.22 2.42 -5.82
C ILE A 103 -6.58 2.97 -6.24
N LEU A 104 -7.63 2.59 -5.54
CA LEU A 104 -8.99 3.02 -5.88
C LEU A 104 -9.14 4.54 -5.79
N VAL A 105 -8.60 5.16 -4.75
CA VAL A 105 -8.69 6.61 -4.59
C VAL A 105 -7.81 7.31 -5.61
N LEU A 106 -6.51 7.02 -5.65
CA LEU A 106 -5.55 7.79 -6.44
C LEU A 106 -5.61 7.49 -7.95
N ASP A 107 -5.88 6.25 -8.34
CA ASP A 107 -5.81 5.84 -9.75
C ASP A 107 -7.16 5.84 -10.46
N VAL A 108 -8.27 5.85 -9.71
CA VAL A 108 -9.64 5.79 -10.26
C VAL A 108 -10.46 7.02 -9.91
N LEU A 109 -10.56 7.39 -8.63
CA LEU A 109 -11.46 8.46 -8.19
C LEU A 109 -10.91 9.88 -8.43
N VAL A 110 -9.61 10.09 -8.20
CA VAL A 110 -8.95 11.39 -8.42
C VAL A 110 -8.77 11.72 -9.89
N VAL A 111 -8.64 10.69 -10.72
CA VAL A 111 -8.16 10.84 -12.08
C VAL A 111 -9.22 11.48 -12.96
N ASN A 112 -8.93 12.69 -13.44
CA ASN A 112 -9.77 13.37 -14.42
C ASN A 112 -9.38 12.99 -15.85
N PHE A 113 -9.91 11.88 -16.33
CA PHE A 113 -9.66 11.38 -17.70
C PHE A 113 -10.07 12.38 -18.80
N SER A 114 -10.98 13.31 -18.52
CA SER A 114 -11.46 14.27 -19.52
C SER A 114 -10.43 15.36 -19.85
N SER A 115 -9.48 15.62 -18.95
CA SER A 115 -8.44 16.63 -19.13
C SER A 115 -7.08 16.06 -19.56
N PHE A 116 -7.02 14.77 -19.89
CA PHE A 116 -5.76 14.10 -20.20
C PHE A 116 -5.28 14.43 -21.60
N ASP A 117 -4.05 14.93 -21.68
CA ASP A 117 -3.27 14.91 -22.90
C ASP A 117 -2.58 13.54 -23.08
N THR A 118 -1.96 13.32 -24.24
CA THR A 118 -1.28 12.05 -24.54
C THR A 118 -0.18 11.72 -23.53
N SER A 119 0.55 12.73 -23.03
CA SER A 119 1.60 12.51 -22.03
C SER A 119 1.02 12.05 -20.68
N SER A 120 -0.07 12.66 -20.22
CA SER A 120 -0.72 12.30 -18.95
C SER A 120 -1.27 10.87 -18.95
N TRP A 121 -1.75 10.37 -20.09
CA TRP A 121 -2.17 8.97 -20.24
C TRP A 121 -1.02 7.98 -19.97
N PHE A 122 0.18 8.26 -20.49
CA PHE A 122 1.34 7.40 -20.26
C PHE A 122 1.82 7.44 -18.81
N VAL A 123 1.89 8.63 -18.21
CA VAL A 123 2.31 8.79 -16.80
C VAL A 123 1.33 8.10 -15.85
N TRP A 124 0.02 8.25 -16.07
CA TRP A 124 -1.00 7.53 -15.30
C TRP A 124 -0.87 6.02 -15.47
N GLY A 125 -0.69 5.54 -16.71
CA GLY A 125 -0.51 4.11 -16.98
C GLY A 125 0.73 3.53 -16.28
N GLU A 126 1.85 4.25 -16.29
CA GLU A 126 3.06 3.88 -15.56
C GLU A 126 2.81 3.79 -14.04
N GLN A 127 2.15 4.80 -13.47
CA GLN A 127 1.79 4.84 -12.06
C GLN A 127 0.90 3.64 -11.67
N VAL A 128 -0.14 3.35 -12.44
CA VAL A 128 -1.03 2.20 -12.22
C VAL A 128 -0.24 0.89 -12.24
N VAL A 129 0.65 0.73 -13.22
CA VAL A 129 1.48 -0.48 -13.32
C VAL A 129 2.39 -0.63 -12.09
N ILE A 130 3.01 0.45 -11.62
CA ILE A 130 3.83 0.44 -10.41
C ILE A 130 2.99 0.02 -9.19
N HIS A 131 1.79 0.61 -9.02
CA HIS A 131 0.91 0.25 -7.92
C HIS A 131 0.46 -1.21 -7.96
N LEU A 132 0.18 -1.76 -9.15
CA LEU A 132 -0.15 -3.17 -9.35
C LEU A 132 1.03 -4.09 -9.06
N ILE A 133 2.26 -3.72 -9.42
CA ILE A 133 3.46 -4.49 -9.05
C ILE A 133 3.58 -4.57 -7.53
N VAL A 134 3.39 -3.46 -6.82
CA VAL A 134 3.41 -3.47 -5.35
C VAL A 134 2.26 -4.31 -4.78
N LEU A 135 1.06 -4.23 -5.35
CA LEU A 135 -0.10 -5.04 -4.95
C LEU A 135 0.19 -6.54 -5.09
N VAL A 136 0.78 -6.97 -6.20
CA VAL A 136 1.17 -8.38 -6.41
C VAL A 136 2.19 -8.82 -5.36
N ASN A 137 3.18 -7.98 -5.06
CA ASN A 137 4.17 -8.28 -4.02
C ASN A 137 3.54 -8.42 -2.63
N ILE A 138 2.57 -7.56 -2.28
CA ILE A 138 1.80 -7.65 -1.04
C ILE A 138 0.97 -8.94 -1.00
N ALA A 139 0.32 -9.31 -2.11
CA ALA A 139 -0.47 -10.53 -2.22
C ALA A 139 0.40 -11.79 -2.02
N VAL A 140 1.59 -11.82 -2.64
CA VAL A 140 2.56 -12.92 -2.49
C VAL A 140 2.99 -13.11 -1.02
N ILE A 141 3.22 -12.03 -0.28
CA ILE A 141 3.52 -12.11 1.16
C ILE A 141 2.31 -12.58 1.97
N SER A 142 1.10 -12.22 1.53
CA SER A 142 -0.15 -12.57 2.23
C SER A 142 -0.46 -14.05 2.12
N GLU A 143 -0.11 -14.69 1.01
CA GLU A 143 -0.26 -16.14 0.78
C GLU A 143 0.87 -16.99 1.38
N SER A 144 2.00 -16.36 1.75
CA SER A 144 3.18 -16.99 2.35
C SER A 144 3.06 -17.18 3.86
#